data_AF-A0A7J8BD03-F1
#
_entry.id   AF-A0A7J8BD03-F1
#
_cell.length_a   1.000
_cell.length_b   1.000
_cell.length_c   1.000
_cell.angle_alpha   90.00
_cell.angle_beta   90.00
_cell.angle_gamma   90.00
#
_symmetry.space_group_name_H-M   'P 1'
#
loop_
_entity.id
_entity.type
_entity.pdbx_description
1 polymer ?
#
loop_
_entity_poly.entity_id
_entity_poly.type
_entity_poly.pdbx_seq_one_letter_code
_entity_poly.pdbx_strand_id
1 'polypeptide(L)'
;MLYLIGLGLGDAKDITVKGLEVVRRCSRVYLEAYTSVLTVGKEVLEEFYGRKLILADREEVEQEADNILKDADISDVAFLVVGDPFGATTHSDLILRATKLGISYRVIHNASIMNAVGCCGLQLYKFGETVSIVFWTDTWRPESFFDKVKKNRQNGMHTLCLLGKGLGVSSESRYGGVVLFS
;
A
#
# COMPACT_ATOMS: atom_id res chain seq x y z
N MET A 1 -4.56 -16.29 13.07
CA MET A 1 -4.48 -14.82 13.23
C MET A 1 -4.21 -14.18 11.87
N LEU A 2 -4.73 -12.97 11.60
CA LEU A 2 -4.40 -12.19 10.41
C LEU A 2 -3.16 -11.31 10.63
N TYR A 3 -2.20 -11.32 9.71
CA TYR A 3 -1.03 -10.44 9.73
C TYR A 3 -1.06 -9.50 8.53
N LEU A 4 -1.06 -8.18 8.76
CA LEU A 4 -0.85 -7.19 7.71
C LEU A 4 0.62 -6.79 7.70
N ILE A 5 1.33 -7.03 6.61
CA ILE A 5 2.79 -6.92 6.55
C ILE A 5 3.19 -5.97 5.42
N GLY A 6 3.88 -4.89 5.78
CA GLY A 6 4.48 -4.00 4.80
C GLY A 6 5.73 -4.61 4.16
N LEU A 7 5.82 -4.53 2.84
CA LEU A 7 6.98 -5.00 2.06
C LEU A 7 8.06 -3.93 1.88
N GLY A 8 7.78 -2.67 2.20
CA GLY A 8 8.68 -1.56 1.88
C GLY A 8 8.59 -1.16 0.40
N LEU A 9 9.57 -0.41 -0.10
CA LEU A 9 9.44 0.35 -1.36
C LEU A 9 10.37 -0.11 -2.49
N GLY A 10 11.47 -0.76 -2.13
CA GLY A 10 12.50 -1.29 -3.00
C GLY A 10 12.19 -2.73 -3.38
N ASP A 11 13.06 -3.67 -3.05
CA ASP A 11 12.99 -5.05 -3.52
C ASP A 11 12.47 -6.05 -2.46
N ALA A 12 12.59 -7.36 -2.73
CA ALA A 12 12.15 -8.42 -1.83
C ALA A 12 12.74 -8.34 -0.41
N LYS A 13 13.88 -7.67 -0.23
CA LYS A 13 14.64 -7.55 1.03
C LYS A 13 14.25 -6.33 1.86
N ASP A 14 13.45 -5.43 1.33
CA ASP A 14 12.94 -4.28 2.10
C ASP A 14 11.92 -4.71 3.16
N ILE A 15 11.39 -5.93 3.06
CA ILE A 15 10.59 -6.52 4.13
C ILE A 15 11.41 -6.54 5.44
N THR A 16 10.78 -6.17 6.55
CA THR A 16 11.44 -6.29 7.86
C THR A 16 11.73 -7.76 8.18
N VAL A 17 12.77 -8.01 8.97
CA VAL A 17 13.08 -9.37 9.49
C VAL A 17 11.85 -10.00 10.14
N LYS A 18 11.13 -9.22 10.96
CA LYS A 18 9.88 -9.63 11.61
C LYS A 18 8.80 -10.02 10.59
N GLY A 19 8.66 -9.27 9.50
CA GLY A 19 7.74 -9.59 8.42
C GLY A 19 8.09 -10.92 7.75
N LEU A 20 9.36 -11.09 7.38
CA LEU A 20 9.85 -12.30 6.71
C LEU A 20 9.66 -13.57 7.55
N GLU A 21 9.94 -13.50 8.85
CA GLU A 21 9.73 -14.61 9.79
C GLU A 21 8.26 -15.03 9.86
N VAL A 22 7.34 -14.06 9.86
CA VAL A 22 5.90 -14.32 9.89
C VAL A 22 5.44 -14.92 8.55
N VAL A 23 5.86 -14.36 7.42
CA VAL A 23 5.51 -14.88 6.09
C VAL A 23 5.86 -16.36 5.96
N ARG A 24 7.06 -16.75 6.42
CA ARG A 24 7.56 -18.13 6.33
C ARG A 24 6.73 -19.15 7.11
N ARG A 25 6.04 -18.75 8.18
CA ARG A 25 5.22 -19.64 9.02
C ARG A 25 3.73 -19.59 8.71
N CYS A 26 3.22 -18.53 8.09
CA CYS A 26 1.80 -18.38 7.77
C CYS A 26 1.34 -19.48 6.81
N SER A 27 0.14 -20.03 7.03
CA SER A 27 -0.45 -21.09 6.22
C SER A 27 -0.78 -20.61 4.81
N ARG A 28 -1.26 -19.37 4.70
CA ARG A 28 -1.57 -18.66 3.45
C ARG A 28 -0.94 -17.27 3.46
N VAL A 29 -0.49 -16.85 2.30
CA VAL A 29 0.15 -15.54 2.12
C VAL A 29 -0.44 -14.89 0.88
N TYR A 30 -1.22 -13.84 1.09
CA TYR A 30 -1.83 -13.04 0.04
C TYR A 30 -0.91 -11.86 -0.28
N LEU A 31 -0.74 -11.57 -1.57
CA LEU A 31 0.00 -10.42 -2.08
C LEU A 31 -0.96 -9.49 -2.78
N GLU A 32 -1.08 -8.28 -2.26
CA GLU A 32 -1.90 -7.24 -2.85
C GLU A 32 -1.26 -6.71 -4.15
N ALA A 33 -2.00 -6.75 -5.25
CA ALA A 33 -1.47 -6.45 -6.58
C ALA A 33 -1.91 -5.09 -7.17
N TYR A 34 -2.70 -4.27 -6.46
CA TYR A 34 -3.40 -3.14 -7.08
C TYR A 34 -3.05 -1.74 -6.55
N THR A 35 -2.68 -1.53 -5.28
CA THR A 35 -2.41 -0.17 -4.76
C THR A 35 -1.11 0.43 -5.28
N SER A 36 0.00 -0.31 -5.25
CA SER A 36 1.32 0.18 -5.69
C SER A 36 1.98 -0.76 -6.69
N VAL A 37 3.03 -0.29 -7.37
CA VAL A 37 3.76 -1.12 -8.34
C VAL A 37 4.78 -1.95 -7.57
N LEU A 38 4.68 -3.26 -7.67
CA LEU A 38 5.75 -4.17 -7.29
C LEU A 38 6.94 -3.93 -8.22
N THR A 39 8.07 -3.53 -7.66
CA THR A 39 9.35 -3.33 -8.38
C THR A 39 9.92 -4.65 -8.89
N VAL A 40 9.55 -5.76 -8.28
CA VAL A 40 9.97 -7.13 -8.59
C VAL A 40 8.77 -8.03 -8.87
N GLY A 41 8.95 -9.04 -9.71
CA GLY A 41 7.90 -10.03 -9.98
C GLY A 41 7.53 -10.86 -8.75
N LYS A 42 6.31 -11.41 -8.77
CA LYS A 42 5.81 -12.32 -7.73
C LYS A 42 6.78 -13.49 -7.51
N GLU A 43 7.37 -14.01 -8.58
CA GLU A 43 8.25 -15.17 -8.58
C GLU A 43 9.51 -14.92 -7.75
N VAL A 44 10.08 -13.70 -7.83
CA VAL A 44 11.25 -13.29 -7.05
C VAL A 44 10.91 -13.22 -5.56
N LEU A 45 9.71 -12.74 -5.22
CA LEU A 45 9.23 -12.72 -3.84
C LEU A 45 9.01 -14.14 -3.31
N GLU A 46 8.38 -15.02 -4.11
CA GLU A 46 8.15 -16.42 -3.73
C GLU A 46 9.47 -17.15 -3.44
N GLU A 47 10.47 -16.97 -4.31
CA GLU A 47 11.81 -17.55 -4.15
C GLU A 47 12.48 -17.06 -2.87
N PHE A 48 12.50 -15.74 -2.64
CA PHE A 48 13.17 -15.16 -1.47
C PHE A 48 12.45 -15.49 -0.15
N TYR A 49 11.12 -15.50 -0.15
CA TYR A 49 10.31 -15.79 1.02
C TYR A 49 10.21 -17.29 1.31
N GLY A 50 10.41 -18.15 0.32
CA GLY A 50 10.26 -19.60 0.45
C GLY A 50 8.79 -20.01 0.64
N ARG A 51 7.85 -19.24 0.10
CA ARG A 51 6.40 -19.43 0.22
C ARG A 51 5.71 -19.08 -1.10
N LYS A 52 4.64 -19.79 -1.40
CA LYS A 52 3.74 -19.42 -2.50
C LYS A 52 2.88 -18.22 -2.10
N LEU A 53 2.71 -17.29 -3.03
CA LEU A 53 1.92 -16.07 -2.86
C LEU A 53 0.61 -16.18 -3.66
N ILE A 54 -0.49 -15.84 -3.02
CA ILE A 54 -1.82 -15.77 -3.64
C ILE A 54 -2.04 -14.31 -4.03
N LEU A 55 -2.22 -14.02 -5.32
CA LEU A 55 -2.48 -12.63 -5.73
C LEU A 55 -3.90 -12.24 -5.30
N ALA A 56 -4.01 -11.09 -4.64
CA ALA A 56 -5.27 -10.47 -4.29
C ALA A 56 -5.39 -9.17 -5.11
N ASP A 57 -6.36 -9.15 -6.03
CA ASP A 57 -6.68 -7.96 -6.78
C ASP A 57 -7.62 -7.04 -5.99
N ARG A 58 -8.10 -5.97 -6.62
CA ARG A 58 -8.95 -4.99 -5.96
C ARG A 58 -10.29 -5.58 -5.55
N GLU A 59 -10.87 -6.43 -6.38
CA GLU A 59 -12.18 -7.03 -6.12
C GLU A 59 -12.07 -8.00 -4.95
N GLU A 60 -11.02 -8.82 -4.94
CA GLU A 60 -10.72 -9.74 -3.84
C GLU A 60 -10.57 -9.00 -2.50
N VAL A 61 -9.89 -7.85 -2.48
CA VAL A 61 -9.62 -7.12 -1.23
C VAL A 61 -10.80 -6.24 -0.80
N GLU A 62 -11.48 -5.57 -1.73
CA GLU A 62 -12.54 -4.62 -1.40
C GLU A 62 -13.92 -5.28 -1.31
N GLN A 63 -14.18 -6.34 -2.08
CA GLN A 63 -15.50 -6.99 -2.17
C GLN A 63 -15.47 -8.39 -1.55
N GLU A 64 -14.44 -9.19 -1.87
CA GLU A 64 -14.37 -10.61 -1.46
C GLU A 64 -13.41 -10.87 -0.28
N ALA A 65 -13.22 -9.87 0.60
CA ALA A 65 -12.28 -9.96 1.73
C ALA A 65 -12.51 -11.18 2.63
N ASP A 66 -13.71 -11.75 2.63
CA ASP A 66 -14.05 -12.97 3.35
C ASP A 66 -13.18 -14.16 2.92
N ASN A 67 -12.71 -14.22 1.67
CA ASN A 67 -11.78 -15.24 1.20
C ASN A 67 -10.41 -15.14 1.90
N ILE A 68 -9.92 -13.91 2.10
CA ILE A 68 -8.67 -13.62 2.81
C ILE A 68 -8.82 -13.94 4.30
N LEU A 69 -9.97 -13.60 4.88
CA LEU A 69 -10.26 -13.76 6.31
C LEU A 69 -10.69 -15.17 6.69
N LYS A 70 -11.14 -15.98 5.73
CA LYS A 70 -11.57 -17.37 5.94
C LYS A 70 -10.51 -18.12 6.73
N ASP A 71 -10.90 -18.84 7.78
CA ASP A 71 -10.02 -19.66 8.64
C ASP A 71 -8.85 -18.90 9.28
N ALA A 72 -8.86 -17.55 9.30
CA ALA A 72 -7.82 -16.73 9.93
C ALA A 72 -7.97 -16.68 11.47
N ASP A 73 -9.06 -17.21 12.02
CA ASP A 73 -9.28 -17.48 13.45
C ASP A 73 -8.53 -18.74 13.91
N ILE A 74 -8.46 -19.77 13.07
CA ILE A 74 -7.82 -21.07 13.38
C ILE A 74 -6.42 -21.23 12.78
N SER A 75 -6.04 -20.41 11.80
CA SER A 75 -4.74 -20.47 11.13
C SER A 75 -4.12 -19.10 10.91
N ASP A 76 -2.81 -19.05 10.74
CA ASP A 76 -2.08 -17.81 10.51
C ASP A 76 -2.08 -17.41 9.03
N VAL A 77 -2.67 -16.26 8.71
CA VAL A 77 -2.79 -15.73 7.34
C VAL A 77 -2.03 -14.42 7.24
N ALA A 78 -1.17 -14.28 6.23
CA ALA A 78 -0.48 -13.03 5.94
C ALA A 78 -1.11 -12.32 4.74
N PHE A 79 -1.25 -11.00 4.84
CA PHE A 79 -1.65 -10.10 3.78
C PHE A 79 -0.53 -9.07 3.56
N LEU A 80 0.13 -9.16 2.42
CA LEU A 80 1.31 -8.39 2.07
C LEU A 80 0.92 -7.14 1.29
N VAL A 81 1.41 -5.98 1.76
CA VAL A 81 1.11 -4.66 1.20
C VAL A 81 2.43 -4.00 0.78
N VAL A 82 2.49 -3.45 -0.42
CA VAL A 82 3.65 -2.65 -0.86
C VAL A 82 3.73 -1.37 -0.03
N GLY A 83 4.93 -1.03 0.45
CA GLY A 83 5.15 0.05 1.40
C GLY A 83 4.76 -0.36 2.82
N ASP A 84 3.95 0.48 3.47
CA ASP A 84 3.43 0.26 4.82
C ASP A 84 1.91 0.01 4.76
N PRO A 85 1.36 -0.92 5.57
CA PRO A 85 -0.06 -1.27 5.54
C PRO A 85 -1.04 -0.10 5.67
N PHE A 86 -0.64 1.03 6.28
CA PHE A 86 -1.49 2.22 6.46
C PHE A 86 -0.91 3.51 5.85
N GLY A 87 0.19 3.43 5.12
CA GLY A 87 0.87 4.62 4.62
C GLY A 87 0.02 5.41 3.61
N ALA A 88 -0.68 4.74 2.70
CA ALA A 88 -1.48 5.37 1.65
C ALA A 88 -2.50 4.40 1.02
N THR A 89 -3.10 3.54 1.83
CA THR A 89 -3.97 2.43 1.36
C THR A 89 -5.30 2.42 2.10
N THR A 90 -6.25 1.62 1.62
CA THR A 90 -7.59 1.44 2.20
C THR A 90 -7.69 0.22 3.12
N HIS A 91 -6.56 -0.41 3.47
CA HIS A 91 -6.52 -1.71 4.17
C HIS A 91 -7.00 -1.69 5.62
N SER A 92 -7.29 -0.51 6.16
CA SER A 92 -8.01 -0.37 7.44
C SER A 92 -9.37 -1.07 7.42
N ASP A 93 -10.05 -1.14 6.27
CA ASP A 93 -11.33 -1.84 6.14
C ASP A 93 -11.20 -3.35 6.42
N LEU A 94 -10.13 -3.99 5.92
CA LEU A 94 -9.85 -5.41 6.15
C LEU A 94 -9.72 -5.72 7.67
N ILE A 95 -9.12 -4.81 8.43
CA ILE A 95 -9.00 -4.93 9.88
C ILE A 95 -10.35 -4.76 10.58
N LEU A 96 -11.18 -3.82 10.12
CA LEU A 96 -12.53 -3.64 10.67
C LEU A 96 -13.38 -4.90 10.44
N ARG A 97 -13.27 -5.52 9.27
CA ARG A 97 -13.93 -6.81 8.97
C ARG A 97 -13.40 -7.94 9.87
N ALA A 98 -12.08 -8.09 9.98
CA ALA A 98 -11.46 -9.07 10.88
C ALA A 98 -11.96 -8.92 12.33
N THR A 99 -12.02 -7.68 12.82
CA THR A 99 -12.49 -7.37 14.18
C THR A 99 -13.96 -7.75 14.37
N LYS A 100 -14.83 -7.46 13.39
CA LYS A 100 -16.26 -7.85 13.44
C LYS A 100 -16.45 -9.37 13.47
N LEU A 101 -15.55 -10.13 12.84
CA LEU A 101 -15.55 -11.59 12.84
C LEU A 101 -14.84 -12.21 14.06
N GLY A 102 -14.33 -11.40 14.99
CA GLY A 102 -13.58 -11.90 16.15
C GLY A 102 -12.18 -12.43 15.81
N ILE A 103 -11.68 -12.16 14.61
CA ILE A 103 -10.36 -12.58 14.15
C ILE A 103 -9.32 -11.63 14.73
N SER A 104 -8.39 -12.18 15.52
CA SER A 104 -7.23 -11.43 15.99
C SER A 104 -6.34 -11.04 14.81
N TYR A 105 -5.84 -9.80 14.82
CA TYR A 105 -4.92 -9.31 13.79
C TYR A 105 -3.65 -8.70 14.39
N ARG A 106 -2.60 -8.62 13.58
CA ARG A 106 -1.35 -7.95 13.92
C ARG A 106 -0.79 -7.20 12.71
N VAL A 107 -0.36 -5.97 12.93
CA VAL A 107 0.27 -5.15 11.89
C VAL A 107 1.79 -5.19 12.05
N ILE A 108 2.50 -5.38 10.95
CA ILE A 108 3.95 -5.28 10.84
C ILE A 108 4.26 -4.15 9.86
N HIS A 109 4.65 -3.02 10.44
CA HIS A 109 4.97 -1.80 9.71
C HIS A 109 6.23 -1.89 8.87
N ASN A 110 6.35 -0.99 7.89
CA ASN A 110 7.55 -0.84 7.07
C ASN A 110 7.74 0.62 6.59
N ALA A 111 8.73 0.85 5.73
CA ALA A 111 8.92 2.12 5.03
C ALA A 111 7.70 2.45 4.15
N SER A 112 7.38 3.73 4.06
CA SER A 112 6.24 4.25 3.30
C SER A 112 6.68 5.42 2.43
N ILE A 113 6.04 5.64 1.29
CA ILE A 113 6.34 6.85 0.51
C ILE A 113 6.12 8.14 1.32
N MET A 114 5.21 8.10 2.30
CA MET A 114 4.91 9.19 3.23
C MET A 114 6.11 9.63 4.06
N ASN A 115 7.01 8.70 4.40
CA ASN A 115 8.23 9.02 5.16
C ASN A 115 9.49 9.05 4.26
N ALA A 116 9.53 8.23 3.21
CA ALA A 116 10.66 8.18 2.29
C ALA A 116 10.86 9.49 1.49
N VAL A 117 9.80 10.30 1.29
CA VAL A 117 9.88 11.62 0.65
C VAL A 117 10.88 12.58 1.31
N GLY A 118 11.30 12.30 2.55
CA GLY A 118 12.40 13.02 3.20
C GLY A 118 13.72 12.98 2.42
N CYS A 119 13.90 12.01 1.50
CA CYS A 119 15.05 11.96 0.60
C CYS A 119 15.20 13.19 -0.31
N CYS A 120 14.13 13.99 -0.48
CA CYS A 120 14.15 15.25 -1.21
C CYS A 120 14.80 16.41 -0.41
N GLY A 121 15.29 16.15 0.81
CA GLY A 121 15.88 17.17 1.68
C GLY A 121 14.86 18.10 2.34
N LEU A 122 13.56 17.89 2.08
CA LEU A 122 12.47 18.60 2.72
C LEU A 122 12.18 17.97 4.08
N GLN A 123 11.88 18.84 5.05
CA GLN A 123 11.77 18.42 6.42
C GLN A 123 10.34 17.92 6.71
N LEU A 124 10.20 16.65 7.12
CA LEU A 124 8.92 15.92 7.12
C LEU A 124 7.76 16.59 7.89
N TYR A 125 8.04 17.21 9.05
CA TYR A 125 7.03 17.93 9.85
C TYR A 125 6.53 19.24 9.17
N LYS A 126 7.10 19.65 8.03
CA LYS A 126 6.58 20.74 7.20
C LYS A 126 5.67 20.26 6.07
N PHE A 127 5.36 18.96 5.98
CA PHE A 127 4.36 18.48 5.03
C PHE A 127 2.95 18.67 5.59
N GLY A 128 2.06 19.23 4.76
CA GLY A 128 0.65 19.42 5.07
C GLY A 128 -0.21 18.25 4.60
N GLU A 129 -1.45 18.53 4.21
CA GLU A 129 -2.38 17.51 3.73
C GLU A 129 -1.87 16.88 2.42
N THR A 130 -1.61 15.56 2.43
CA THR A 130 -1.26 14.78 1.24
C THR A 130 -2.45 14.71 0.27
N VAL A 131 -2.18 14.76 -1.03
CA VAL A 131 -3.21 14.72 -2.08
C VAL A 131 -2.95 13.59 -3.06
N SER A 132 -4.02 13.12 -3.72
CA SER A 132 -3.93 12.18 -4.84
C SER A 132 -4.32 12.88 -6.14
N ILE A 133 -3.42 12.85 -7.13
CA ILE A 133 -3.68 13.37 -8.48
C ILE A 133 -4.01 12.17 -9.35
N VAL A 134 -5.23 12.13 -9.87
CA VAL A 134 -5.68 11.08 -10.79
C VAL A 134 -5.55 11.54 -12.23
N PHE A 135 -5.33 10.60 -13.13
CA PHE A 135 -5.35 10.89 -14.56
C PHE A 135 -6.73 11.37 -14.98
N TRP A 136 -6.74 12.50 -15.70
CA TRP A 136 -7.93 13.00 -16.34
C TRP A 136 -8.35 12.08 -17.49
N THR A 137 -9.65 11.97 -17.68
CA THR A 137 -10.25 11.46 -18.91
C THR A 137 -10.95 12.61 -19.63
N ASP A 138 -11.46 12.35 -20.84
CA ASP A 138 -12.21 13.35 -21.59
C ASP A 138 -13.45 13.86 -20.84
N THR A 139 -14.06 13.00 -20.02
CA THR A 139 -15.31 13.28 -19.30
C THR A 139 -15.12 13.48 -17.80
N TRP A 140 -13.94 13.20 -17.25
CA TRP A 140 -13.69 13.27 -15.81
C TRP A 140 -12.36 13.96 -15.49
N ARG A 141 -12.44 15.16 -14.93
CA ARG A 141 -11.30 16.03 -14.62
C ARG A 141 -11.42 16.58 -13.19
N PRO A 142 -11.21 15.75 -12.17
CA PRO A 142 -11.26 16.22 -10.79
C PRO A 142 -10.08 17.16 -10.51
N GLU A 143 -10.37 18.30 -9.88
CA GLU A 143 -9.38 19.33 -9.50
C GLU A 143 -9.32 19.55 -7.99
N SER A 144 -10.01 18.73 -7.20
CA SER A 144 -10.10 18.89 -5.74
C SER A 144 -8.74 18.83 -5.01
N PHE A 145 -7.72 18.25 -5.64
CA PHE A 145 -6.34 18.28 -5.13
C PHE A 145 -5.76 19.70 -5.13
N PHE A 146 -6.18 20.58 -6.04
CA PHE A 146 -5.63 21.93 -6.22
C PHE A 146 -5.89 22.81 -5.00
N ASP A 147 -7.11 22.81 -4.46
CA ASP A 147 -7.46 23.61 -3.29
C ASP A 147 -6.65 23.21 -2.06
N LYS A 148 -6.35 21.92 -1.92
CA LYS A 148 -5.51 21.39 -0.83
C LYS A 148 -4.05 21.80 -0.98
N VAL A 149 -3.49 21.70 -2.19
CA VAL A 149 -2.13 22.19 -2.49
C VAL A 149 -2.02 23.69 -2.21
N LYS A 150 -3.01 24.47 -2.65
CA LYS A 150 -3.08 25.92 -2.40
C LYS A 150 -3.12 26.23 -0.90
N LYS A 151 -3.94 25.51 -0.13
CA LYS A 151 -4.04 25.66 1.32
C LYS A 151 -2.72 25.35 2.03
N ASN A 152 -2.03 24.27 1.66
CA ASN A 152 -0.73 23.94 2.24
C ASN A 152 0.29 25.05 1.96
N ARG A 153 0.37 25.53 0.71
CA ARG A 153 1.28 26.61 0.31
C ARG A 153 1.01 27.92 1.05
N GLN A 154 -0.26 28.30 1.21
CA GLN A 154 -0.65 29.49 1.98
C GLN A 154 -0.21 29.42 3.45
N ASN A 155 -0.10 28.21 4.01
CA ASN A 155 0.34 27.94 5.37
C ASN A 155 1.83 27.63 5.49
N GLY A 156 2.62 27.79 4.41
CA GLY A 156 4.06 27.52 4.42
C GLY A 156 4.43 26.03 4.52
N MET A 157 3.52 25.14 4.12
CA MET A 157 3.70 23.69 4.14
C MET A 157 3.97 23.11 2.74
N HIS A 158 4.78 22.07 2.68
CA HIS A 158 4.98 21.23 1.50
C HIS A 158 3.77 20.34 1.24
N THR A 159 3.52 19.97 -0.01
CA THR A 159 2.49 19.00 -0.36
C THR A 159 3.11 17.78 -1.01
N LEU A 160 2.85 16.60 -0.45
CA LEU A 160 3.10 15.32 -1.09
C LEU A 160 1.92 15.01 -2.02
N CYS A 161 2.18 14.94 -3.33
CA CYS A 161 1.18 14.55 -4.31
C CYS A 161 1.43 13.11 -4.78
N LEU A 162 0.55 12.21 -4.37
CA LEU A 162 0.52 10.82 -4.84
C LEU A 162 -0.10 10.78 -6.24
N LEU A 163 0.57 10.13 -7.19
CA LEU A 163 0.00 9.94 -8.52
C LEU A 163 -0.79 8.64 -8.57
N GLY A 164 -2.07 8.73 -8.97
CA GLY A 164 -2.93 7.57 -9.19
C GLY A 164 -2.48 6.75 -10.39
N LYS A 165 -2.83 5.46 -10.42
CA LYS A 165 -2.66 4.62 -11.62
C LYS A 165 -3.78 4.94 -12.61
N GLY A 166 -3.45 5.20 -13.89
CA GLY A 166 -4.44 5.42 -14.94
C GLY A 166 -5.25 4.14 -15.20
N LEU A 167 -6.58 4.24 -15.22
CA LEU A 167 -7.45 3.17 -15.71
C LEU A 167 -7.18 2.99 -17.21
N GLY A 168 -6.71 1.80 -17.61
CA GLY A 168 -6.57 1.42 -19.03
C GLY A 168 -5.25 1.78 -19.72
N VAL A 169 -4.20 2.18 -19.00
CA VAL A 169 -2.89 2.44 -19.61
C VAL A 169 -2.04 1.16 -19.58
N SER A 170 -1.45 0.79 -20.73
CA SER A 170 -0.59 -0.38 -20.89
C SER A 170 0.54 -0.42 -19.85
N SER A 171 1.06 -1.62 -19.60
CA SER A 171 2.04 -1.93 -18.56
C SER A 171 3.30 -1.05 -18.54
N GLU A 172 3.59 -0.32 -19.61
CA GLU A 172 4.77 0.53 -19.79
C GLU A 172 4.63 1.96 -19.23
N SER A 173 3.42 2.41 -18.85
CA SER A 173 3.20 3.78 -18.36
C SER A 173 2.71 3.86 -16.90
N ARG A 174 2.84 2.78 -16.13
CA ARG A 174 2.45 2.72 -14.71
C ARG A 174 3.53 3.32 -13.80
N TYR A 175 3.88 4.59 -14.02
CA TYR A 175 4.72 5.31 -13.06
C TYR A 175 3.84 5.91 -11.97
N GLY A 176 3.74 5.20 -10.84
CA GLY A 176 3.39 5.83 -9.57
C GLY A 176 4.54 6.78 -9.21
N GLY A 177 4.32 8.08 -9.38
CA GLY A 177 5.30 9.10 -9.06
C GLY A 177 4.88 9.90 -7.83
N VAL A 178 5.83 10.69 -7.35
CA VAL A 178 5.60 11.72 -6.34
C VAL A 178 5.90 13.06 -7.00
N VAL A 179 4.97 14.00 -6.92
CA VAL A 179 5.21 15.40 -7.28
C VAL A 179 5.26 16.22 -6.00
N LEU A 180 6.27 17.07 -5.88
CA LEU A 180 6.42 17.99 -4.76
C LEU A 180 6.15 19.41 -5.23
N PHE A 181 5.25 20.08 -4.52
CA PHE A 181 5.08 21.52 -4.63
C PHE A 181 5.65 22.15 -3.35
N SER A 182 6.67 22.99 -3.54
CA SER A 182 7.25 23.86 -2.52
C SER A 182 6.75 25.30 -2.64
#